data_AF-A0AAV2CYP4-F1
#
_entry.id   AF-A0AAV2CYP4-F1
#
_cell.length_a   1.000
_cell.length_b   1.000
_cell.length_c   1.000
_cell.angle_alpha   90.00
_cell.angle_beta   90.00
_cell.angle_gamma   90.00
#
_symmetry.space_group_name_H-M   'P 1'
#
loop_
_entity.id
_entity.type
_entity.pdbx_description
1 polymer ?
#
loop_
_entity_poly.entity_id
_entity_poly.type
_entity_poly.pdbx_seq_one_letter_code
_entity_poly.pdbx_strand_id
1 'polypeptide(L)'
;MPLSLFNRVKTDIIQHDSYFQQGQDAAGRPSFSPEQKITTSLRMLANGCSADSIDETFDMGETTVLHCMRKFCNVIICIYGPEYLRAPNVEDLCHLLDHSKRRGFPGMIGSIDCMHWQWKNCSMA
;
A
#
# COMPACT_ATOMS: atom_id res chain seq x y z
N MET A 1 -7.17 -4.38 -8.15
CA MET A 1 -7.90 -3.53 -7.19
C MET A 1 -9.20 -3.07 -7.84
N PRO A 2 -10.37 -3.15 -7.17
CA PRO A 2 -11.62 -2.59 -7.69
C PRO A 2 -11.51 -1.06 -7.92
N LEU A 3 -12.11 -0.53 -8.98
CA LEU A 3 -12.00 0.88 -9.34
C LEU A 3 -12.58 1.82 -8.26
N SER A 4 -13.64 1.39 -7.58
CA SER A 4 -14.24 2.13 -6.45
C SER A 4 -13.25 2.31 -5.30
N LEU A 5 -12.53 1.25 -4.94
CA LEU A 5 -11.48 1.29 -3.91
C LEU A 5 -10.32 2.20 -4.33
N PHE A 6 -9.88 2.08 -5.59
CA PHE A 6 -8.82 2.92 -6.13
C PHE A 6 -9.17 4.41 -6.05
N ASN A 7 -10.40 4.78 -6.46
CA ASN A 7 -10.85 6.17 -6.44
C ASN A 7 -10.96 6.72 -5.01
N ARG A 8 -11.40 5.90 -4.04
CA ARG A 8 -11.41 6.28 -2.63
C ARG A 8 -9.99 6.57 -2.13
N VAL A 9 -9.08 5.62 -2.31
CA VAL A 9 -7.67 5.76 -1.90
C VAL A 9 -7.02 6.98 -2.55
N LYS A 10 -7.25 7.18 -3.85
CA LYS A 10 -6.77 8.36 -4.57
C LYS A 10 -7.27 9.66 -3.96
N THR A 11 -8.56 9.74 -3.64
CA THR A 11 -9.17 10.94 -3.05
C THR A 11 -8.55 11.24 -1.69
N ASP A 12 -8.44 10.22 -0.83
CA ASP A 12 -7.88 10.36 0.52
C ASP A 12 -6.41 10.82 0.46
N ILE A 13 -5.62 10.24 -0.45
CA ILE A 13 -4.21 10.62 -0.66
C ILE A 13 -4.06 12.06 -1.14
N ILE A 14 -4.85 12.47 -2.14
CA ILE A 14 -4.80 13.83 -2.71
C ILE A 14 -5.17 14.90 -1.67
N GLN A 15 -6.10 14.57 -0.77
CA GLN A 15 -6.49 15.45 0.32
C GLN A 15 -5.41 15.53 1.42
N HIS A 16 -4.65 14.47 1.62
CA HIS A 16 -3.64 14.40 2.68
C HIS A 16 -2.26 14.96 2.27
N ASP A 17 -1.80 14.74 1.04
CA ASP A 17 -0.50 15.24 0.57
C ASP A 17 -0.64 15.89 -0.82
N SER A 18 -0.38 17.20 -0.87
CA SER A 18 -0.42 18.01 -2.10
C SER A 18 0.56 17.54 -3.17
N TYR A 19 1.59 16.76 -2.80
CA TYR A 19 2.48 16.12 -3.76
C TYR A 19 1.73 15.28 -4.79
N PHE A 20 0.62 14.63 -4.41
CA PHE A 20 -0.16 13.80 -5.31
C PHE A 20 -1.11 14.60 -6.21
N GLN A 21 -1.32 15.89 -5.95
CA GLN A 21 -2.04 16.75 -6.88
C GLN A 21 -1.22 16.94 -8.17
N GLN A 22 -1.92 17.19 -9.27
CA GLN A 22 -1.26 17.53 -10.52
C GLN A 22 -0.83 19.00 -10.47
N GLY A 23 0.49 19.21 -10.52
CA GLY A 23 1.09 20.54 -10.57
C GLY A 23 1.68 20.82 -11.96
N GLN A 24 2.70 21.67 -11.98
CA GLN A 24 3.52 21.93 -13.17
C GLN A 24 4.94 21.42 -12.95
N ASP A 25 5.57 20.93 -14.02
CA ASP A 25 6.99 20.56 -14.04
C ASP A 25 7.88 21.81 -14.16
N ALA A 26 9.20 21.62 -14.10
CA ALA A 26 10.17 22.72 -14.20
C ALA A 26 10.15 23.46 -15.55
N ALA A 27 9.53 22.86 -16.58
CA ALA A 27 9.32 23.47 -17.89
C ALA A 27 7.92 24.12 -18.03
N GLY A 28 7.13 24.16 -16.94
CA GLY A 28 5.77 24.73 -16.93
C GLY A 28 4.70 23.82 -17.55
N ARG A 29 5.02 22.58 -17.89
CA ARG A 29 4.07 21.59 -18.43
C ARG A 29 3.33 20.89 -17.28
N PRO A 30 2.15 20.30 -17.52
CA PRO A 30 1.48 19.50 -16.50
C PRO A 30 2.40 18.39 -15.97
N SER A 31 2.57 18.31 -14.66
CA SER A 31 3.31 17.22 -14.03
C SER A 31 2.54 15.89 -14.15
N PHE A 32 3.15 14.79 -13.71
CA PHE A 32 2.46 13.51 -13.59
C PHE A 32 1.15 13.63 -12.80
N SER A 33 0.13 12.94 -13.27
CA SER A 33 -1.19 12.90 -12.66
C SER A 33 -1.18 12.09 -11.35
N PRO A 34 -2.15 12.30 -10.45
CA PRO A 34 -2.30 11.48 -9.25
C PRO A 34 -2.40 9.99 -9.58
N GLU A 35 -3.11 9.63 -10.65
CA GLU A 35 -3.27 8.25 -11.10
C GLU A 35 -1.93 7.64 -11.51
N GLN A 36 -1.08 8.37 -12.22
CA GLN A 36 0.25 7.91 -12.60
C GLN A 36 1.12 7.68 -11.35
N LYS A 37 1.17 8.66 -10.43
CA LYS A 37 1.95 8.58 -9.18
C LYS A 37 1.52 7.41 -8.27
N ILE A 38 0.21 7.19 -8.14
CA ILE A 38 -0.33 6.11 -7.32
C ILE A 38 -0.15 4.75 -8.02
N THR A 39 -0.40 4.67 -9.34
CA THR A 39 -0.30 3.40 -10.07
C THR A 39 1.14 2.90 -10.14
N THR A 40 2.11 3.78 -10.38
CA THR A 40 3.54 3.43 -10.35
C THR A 40 3.95 2.88 -8.98
N SER A 41 3.56 3.56 -7.90
CA SER A 41 3.79 3.12 -6.52
C SER A 41 3.18 1.74 -6.24
N LEU A 42 1.91 1.53 -6.62
CA LEU A 42 1.23 0.24 -6.44
C LEU A 42 1.88 -0.89 -7.24
N ARG A 43 2.30 -0.63 -8.49
CA ARG A 43 2.99 -1.63 -9.32
C ARG A 43 4.34 -2.02 -8.72
N MET A 44 5.11 -1.04 -8.24
CA MET A 44 6.39 -1.28 -7.59
C MET A 44 6.23 -2.17 -6.35
N LEU A 45 5.24 -1.87 -5.51
CA LEU A 45 4.95 -2.64 -4.29
C LEU A 45 4.39 -4.04 -4.56
N ALA A 46 3.48 -4.18 -5.54
CA ALA A 46 2.81 -5.44 -5.81
C ALA A 46 3.71 -6.47 -6.51
N ASN A 47 4.56 -6.01 -7.43
CA ASN A 47 5.32 -6.89 -8.30
C ASN A 47 6.81 -6.97 -7.93
N GLY A 48 7.30 -6.13 -7.02
CA GLY A 48 8.73 -6.03 -6.73
C GLY A 48 9.56 -5.56 -7.92
N CYS A 49 8.93 -4.91 -8.90
CA CYS A 49 9.58 -4.37 -10.09
C CYS A 49 10.67 -3.35 -9.70
N SER A 50 11.82 -3.40 -10.39
CA SER A 50 12.80 -2.32 -10.27
C SER A 50 12.19 -1.02 -10.78
N ALA A 51 12.60 0.11 -10.21
CA ALA A 51 12.13 1.41 -10.67
C ALA A 51 12.49 1.66 -12.15
N ASP A 52 13.59 1.08 -12.64
CA ASP A 52 13.99 1.08 -14.06
C ASP A 52 12.92 0.46 -14.98
N SER A 53 12.31 -0.65 -14.57
CA SER A 53 11.25 -1.31 -15.37
C SER A 53 9.93 -0.53 -15.39
N ILE A 54 9.75 0.43 -14.48
CA ILE A 54 8.58 1.28 -14.41
C ILE A 54 8.74 2.51 -15.31
N ASP A 55 9.98 2.96 -15.55
CA ASP A 55 10.31 4.06 -16.46
C ASP A 55 9.78 3.77 -17.87
N GLU A 56 9.98 2.55 -18.39
CA GLU A 56 9.51 2.14 -19.72
C GLU A 56 7.99 2.18 -19.90
N THR A 57 7.20 2.11 -18.81
CA THR A 57 5.73 2.10 -18.89
C THR A 57 5.11 3.48 -18.69
N PHE A 58 5.79 4.38 -17.96
CA PHE A 58 5.20 5.66 -17.53
C PHE A 58 6.05 6.88 -17.86
N ASP A 59 7.19 6.71 -18.54
CA ASP A 59 8.20 7.75 -18.82
C ASP A 59 8.53 8.55 -17.56
N MET A 60 8.68 7.83 -16.43
CA MET A 60 8.91 8.39 -15.11
C MET A 60 10.29 7.94 -14.62
N GLY A 61 11.22 8.90 -14.57
CA GLY A 61 12.59 8.60 -14.14
C GLY A 61 12.65 7.92 -12.78
N GLU A 62 13.60 6.99 -12.64
CA GLU A 62 13.78 6.10 -11.48
C GLU A 62 13.64 6.81 -10.13
N THR A 63 14.35 7.93 -9.97
CA THR A 63 14.33 8.74 -8.73
C THR A 63 12.94 9.27 -8.38
N THR A 64 12.14 9.60 -9.39
CA THR A 64 10.76 10.06 -9.23
C THR A 64 9.86 8.91 -8.81
N VAL A 65 10.01 7.73 -9.43
CA VAL A 65 9.27 6.53 -9.04
C VAL A 65 9.53 6.16 -7.58
N LEU A 66 10.81 6.13 -7.18
CA LEU A 66 11.21 5.84 -5.80
C LEU A 66 10.67 6.88 -4.82
N HIS A 67 10.69 8.17 -5.19
CA HIS A 67 10.14 9.23 -4.35
C HIS A 67 8.61 9.11 -4.21
N CYS A 68 7.89 8.90 -5.32
CA CYS A 68 6.46 8.62 -5.33
C CYS A 68 6.10 7.45 -4.42
N MET A 69 6.80 6.33 -4.55
CA MET A 69 6.54 5.13 -3.75
C MET A 69 6.75 5.38 -2.26
N ARG A 70 7.85 6.02 -1.86
CA ARG A 70 8.11 6.35 -0.44
C ARG A 70 7.02 7.27 0.13
N LYS A 71 6.66 8.31 -0.62
CA LYS A 71 5.58 9.24 -0.27
C LYS A 71 4.25 8.52 -0.14
N PHE A 72 3.94 7.64 -1.09
CA PHE A 72 2.73 6.84 -1.12
C PHE A 72 2.64 5.96 0.14
N CYS A 73 3.70 5.21 0.47
CA CYS A 73 3.74 4.39 1.67
C CYS A 73 3.51 5.21 2.94
N ASN A 74 4.18 6.35 3.08
CA ASN A 74 4.01 7.22 4.25
C ASN A 74 2.56 7.70 4.39
N VAL A 75 1.95 8.19 3.30
CA VAL A 75 0.56 8.67 3.32
C VAL A 75 -0.41 7.51 3.61
N ILE A 76 -0.23 6.35 3.00
CA ILE A 76 -1.05 5.16 3.28
C ILE A 76 -0.95 4.74 4.75
N ILE A 77 0.25 4.71 5.32
CA ILE A 77 0.45 4.39 6.73
C ILE A 77 -0.20 5.44 7.63
N CYS A 78 -0.10 6.73 7.30
CA CYS A 78 -0.74 7.79 8.07
C CYS A 78 -2.27 7.68 8.05
N ILE A 79 -2.88 7.46 6.88
CA ILE A 79 -4.33 7.43 6.72
C ILE A 79 -4.92 6.11 7.25
N TYR A 80 -4.35 4.98 6.85
CA TYR A 80 -4.93 3.65 7.06
C TYR A 80 -4.21 2.84 8.14
N GLY A 81 -3.00 3.22 8.55
CA GLY A 81 -2.23 2.50 9.57
C GLY A 81 -2.99 2.31 10.90
N PRO A 82 -3.70 3.32 11.44
CA PRO A 82 -4.47 3.15 12.67
C PRO A 82 -5.56 2.06 12.59
N GLU A 83 -6.14 1.85 11.41
CA GLU A 83 -7.21 0.86 11.20
C GLU A 83 -6.66 -0.52 10.81
N TYR A 84 -5.67 -0.57 9.92
CA TYR A 84 -5.21 -1.81 9.27
C TYR A 84 -3.83 -2.32 9.75
N LEU A 85 -3.02 -1.49 10.43
CA LEU A 85 -1.72 -1.89 11.00
C LEU A 85 -1.76 -2.02 12.53
N ARG A 86 -2.94 -1.95 13.15
CA ARG A 86 -3.14 -2.20 14.58
C ARG A 86 -3.20 -3.70 14.89
N ALA A 87 -3.09 -4.03 16.17
CA ALA A 87 -3.41 -5.37 16.65
C ALA A 87 -4.87 -5.73 16.31
N PRO A 88 -5.15 -6.96 15.84
CA PRO A 88 -6.51 -7.40 15.58
C PRO A 88 -7.32 -7.44 16.88
N ASN A 89 -8.57 -7.00 16.81
CA ASN A 89 -9.53 -7.12 17.90
C ASN A 89 -10.31 -8.45 17.75
N VAL A 90 -11.27 -8.68 18.65
CA VAL A 90 -12.07 -9.92 18.65
C VAL A 90 -12.89 -10.09 17.36
N GLU A 91 -13.42 -9.00 16.82
CA GLU A 91 -14.21 -9.00 15.59
C GLU A 91 -13.32 -9.34 14.37
N ASP A 92 -12.14 -8.71 14.25
CA ASP A 92 -11.17 -9.04 13.21
C ASP A 92 -10.79 -10.52 13.27
N LEU A 93 -10.57 -11.03 14.50
CA LEU A 93 -10.22 -12.43 14.72
C LEU A 93 -11.34 -13.37 14.29
N CYS A 94 -12.59 -13.07 14.65
CA CYS A 94 -13.75 -13.83 14.21
C CYS A 94 -13.87 -13.86 12.69
N HIS A 95 -13.68 -12.71 12.03
CA HIS A 95 -13.69 -12.62 10.57
C HIS A 95 -12.56 -13.44 9.93
N LEU A 96 -11.34 -13.37 10.46
CA LEU A 96 -10.19 -14.13 9.96
C LEU A 96 -10.42 -15.64 10.10
N LEU A 97 -10.93 -16.09 11.25
CA LEU A 97 -11.22 -17.49 11.53
C LEU A 97 -12.35 -18.05 10.64
N ASP A 98 -13.39 -17.26 10.40
CA ASP A 98 -14.46 -17.68 9.52
C ASP A 98 -13.98 -17.78 8.07
N HIS A 99 -13.20 -16.79 7.62
CA HIS A 99 -12.62 -16.79 6.28
C HIS A 99 -11.65 -17.97 6.06
N SER A 100 -10.81 -18.30 7.05
CA SER A 100 -9.91 -19.44 6.96
C SER A 100 -10.64 -20.77 6.98
N LYS A 101 -11.70 -20.90 7.80
CA LYS A 101 -12.59 -22.06 7.80
C LYS A 101 -13.23 -22.28 6.43
N ARG A 102 -13.74 -21.23 5.79
CA ARG A 102 -14.29 -21.31 4.41
C ARG A 102 -13.26 -21.74 3.38
N ARG A 103 -11.97 -21.46 3.62
CA ARG A 103 -10.84 -21.89 2.78
C ARG A 103 -10.30 -23.28 3.11
N GLY A 104 -10.85 -23.98 4.11
CA GLY A 104 -10.44 -25.33 4.51
C GLY A 104 -9.36 -25.38 5.59
N PHE A 105 -9.07 -24.25 6.26
CA PHE A 105 -8.05 -24.14 7.31
C PHE A 105 -8.69 -23.71 8.65
N PRO A 106 -9.53 -24.55 9.28
CA PRO A 106 -10.20 -24.18 10.52
C PRO A 106 -9.19 -23.91 11.64
N GLY A 107 -9.35 -22.78 12.33
CA GLY A 107 -8.45 -22.34 13.40
C GLY A 107 -7.21 -21.56 12.93
N MET A 108 -6.98 -21.45 11.61
CA MET A 108 -5.88 -20.64 11.07
C MET A 108 -6.27 -19.16 11.07
N ILE A 109 -5.45 -18.29 11.65
CA ILE A 109 -5.68 -16.83 11.66
C ILE A 109 -4.91 -16.14 10.53
N GLY A 110 -4.02 -16.89 9.87
CA GLY A 110 -3.13 -16.44 8.80
C GLY A 110 -1.70 -16.91 9.07
N SER A 111 -0.80 -16.70 8.10
CA SER A 111 0.65 -16.74 8.35
C SER A 111 1.03 -15.39 8.95
N ILE A 112 1.17 -15.32 10.27
CA ILE A 112 1.64 -14.12 10.94
C ILE A 112 3.16 -14.12 10.80
N ASP A 113 3.69 -13.17 10.03
CA ASP A 113 5.13 -12.98 9.94
C ASP A 113 5.68 -12.69 11.35
N CYS A 114 6.48 -13.61 11.87
CA CYS A 114 6.99 -13.62 13.23
C CYS A 114 8.00 -12.49 13.50
N MET A 115 8.38 -11.71 12.49
CA MET A 115 9.46 -10.73 12.59
C MET A 115 9.11 -9.44 13.32
N HIS A 116 7.85 -9.20 13.72
CA HIS A 116 7.46 -7.96 14.40
C HIS A 116 6.56 -8.10 15.64
N TRP A 117 6.23 -9.33 16.06
CA TRP A 117 5.40 -9.54 17.25
C TRP A 117 6.07 -10.48 18.26
N GLN A 118 6.26 -10.02 19.49
CA GLN A 118 6.67 -10.89 20.59
C GLN A 118 5.48 -11.77 21.00
N TRP A 119 5.56 -13.04 20.66
CA TRP A 119 4.60 -14.04 21.08
C TRP A 119 4.94 -14.55 22.48
N LYS A 120 3.96 -14.55 23.38
CA LYS A 120 4.10 -15.11 24.73
C LYS A 120 4.52 -16.59 24.74
N ASN A 121 4.15 -17.34 23.69
CA ASN A 121 4.33 -18.79 23.61
C ASN A 121 5.11 -19.26 22.37
N CYS A 122 5.81 -18.37 21.64
CA CYS A 122 6.60 -18.82 20.50
C CYS A 122 7.86 -19.52 21.01
N SER A 123 8.01 -20.79 20.66
CA SER A 123 9.26 -21.52 20.86
C SER A 123 10.32 -20.87 19.96
N MET A 124 11.21 -20.10 20.56
CA MET A 124 12.45 -19.72 19.89
C MET A 124 13.27 -21.00 19.75
N ALA A 125 13.51 -21.42 18.50
CA ALA A 125 14.47 -22.48 18.19
C ALA A 125 15.89 -21.93 18.29
#